data_AF-A0A970JNE5-F1
#
_entry.id   AF-A0A970JNE5-F1
#
_cell.length_a   1.000
_cell.length_b   1.000
_cell.length_c   1.000
_cell.angle_alpha   90.00
_cell.angle_beta   90.00
_cell.angle_gamma   90.00
#
_symmetry.space_group_name_H-M   'P 1'
#
loop_
_entity.id
_entity.type
_entity.pdbx_description
1 polymer ?
#
loop_
_entity_poly.entity_id
_entity_poly.type
_entity_poly.pdbx_seq_one_letter_code
_entity_poly.pdbx_strand_id
1 'polypeptide(L)' 'MQLTQIKGVLVATVVMDEHEAAALGGMSERDLLRAVKRTVGSVIPEHLIRDVMVGRSGNVLEVAFSL' A
#
# COMPACT_ATOMS: atom_id res chain seq x y z
N MET A 1 0.45 -15.44 23.01
CA MET A 1 -0.75 -14.60 22.79
C MET A 1 -1.01 -14.52 21.30
N GLN A 2 -2.16 -14.98 20.81
CA GLN A 2 -2.59 -14.78 19.43
C GLN A 2 -3.41 -13.48 19.40
N LEU A 3 -2.93 -12.45 18.72
CA LEU A 3 -3.73 -11.27 18.40
C LEU A 3 -4.77 -11.69 17.35
N THR A 4 -6.02 -11.91 17.77
CA THR A 4 -7.09 -12.45 16.90
C THR A 4 -7.99 -11.38 16.29
N GLN A 5 -7.88 -10.12 16.73
CA GLN A 5 -8.73 -9.01 16.31
C GLN A 5 -7.95 -7.69 16.37
N ILE A 6 -7.14 -7.40 15.35
CA ILE A 6 -6.61 -6.04 15.14
C ILE A 6 -7.65 -5.29 14.33
N LYS A 7 -8.13 -4.15 14.84
CA LYS A 7 -9.00 -3.23 14.09
C LYS A 7 -8.28 -1.89 13.99
N GLY A 8 -8.06 -1.41 12.78
CA GLY A 8 -7.39 -0.14 12.59
C GLY A 8 -7.10 0.19 11.14
N VAL A 9 -6.69 1.43 10.91
CA VAL A 9 -6.20 1.88 9.62
C VAL A 9 -4.73 2.22 9.77
N LEU A 10 -3.88 1.61 8.94
CA LEU A 10 -2.51 2.05 8.77
C LEU A 10 -2.41 2.86 7.49
N VAL A 11 -1.81 4.05 7.59
CA VAL A 11 -1.51 4.92 6.45
C VAL A 11 0.00 5.05 6.34
N ALA A 12 0.52 4.77 5.14
CA ALA A 12 1.91 4.99 4.78
C ALA A 12 1.97 6.04 3.69
N THR A 13 2.72 7.12 3.94
CA THR A 13 3.03 8.14 2.94
C THR A 13 4.49 7.99 2.55
N VAL A 14 4.73 7.74 1.27
CA VAL A 14 6.06 7.58 0.70
C VAL A 14 6.32 8.75 -0.23
N VAL A 15 7.37 9.52 0.09
CA VAL A 15 7.90 10.55 -0.80
C VAL A 15 8.98 9.90 -1.65
N MET A 16 8.79 9.96 -2.96
CA MET A 16 9.63 9.30 -3.95
C MET A 16 10.53 10.33 -4.63
N ASP A 17 11.67 9.88 -5.13
CA ASP A 17 12.46 10.69 -6.05
C ASP A 17 11.82 10.72 -7.46
N GLU A 18 12.35 11.55 -8.37
CA GLU A 18 11.81 11.70 -9.72
C GLU A 18 11.88 10.41 -10.55
N HIS A 19 12.89 9.57 -10.31
CA HIS A 19 13.07 8.32 -11.05
C HIS A 19 12.04 7.26 -10.60
N GLU A 20 11.87 7.12 -9.29
CA GLU A 20 10.85 6.26 -8.68
C GLU A 20 9.44 6.72 -9.04
N ALA A 21 9.19 8.02 -9.00
CA ALA A 21 7.90 8.60 -9.40
C ALA A 21 7.60 8.36 -10.89
N ALA A 22 8.61 8.40 -11.76
CA ALA A 22 8.44 8.09 -13.19
C ALA A 22 8.16 6.60 -13.43
N ALA A 23 8.88 5.71 -12.75
CA ALA A 23 8.68 4.25 -12.84
C ALA A 23 7.27 3.84 -12.40
N LEU A 24 6.78 4.42 -11.30
CA LEU A 24 5.41 4.23 -10.83
C LEU A 24 4.39 5.03 -11.65
N GLY A 25 4.82 6.12 -12.26
CA GLY A 25 4.09 6.94 -13.23
C GLY A 25 3.46 6.12 -14.35
N GLY A 26 4.25 5.20 -14.91
CA GLY A 26 3.86 4.32 -16.02
C GLY A 26 3.02 3.09 -15.63
N MET A 27 2.82 2.83 -14.34
CA MET A 27 1.98 1.70 -13.90
C MET A 27 0.49 2.05 -13.98
N SER A 28 -0.32 1.07 -14.40
CA SER A 28 -1.77 1.16 -14.22
C SER A 28 -2.10 1.10 -12.72
N GLU A 29 -3.22 1.70 -12.32
CA GLU A 29 -3.70 1.66 -10.93
C GLU A 29 -3.86 0.22 -10.42
N ARG A 30 -4.29 -0.69 -11.30
CA ARG A 30 -4.40 -2.13 -11.00
C ARG A 30 -3.04 -2.78 -10.71
N ASP A 31 -2.02 -2.42 -11.48
CA ASP A 31 -0.67 -2.99 -11.31
C ASP A 31 -0.02 -2.44 -10.05
N LEU A 32 -0.21 -1.15 -9.77
CA LEU A 32 0.22 -0.49 -8.53
C LEU A 32 -0.44 -1.15 -7.32
N LEU A 33 -1.75 -1.35 -7.33
CA LEU A 33 -2.47 -2.03 -6.25
C LEU A 33 -1.96 -3.46 -6.03
N ARG A 34 -1.65 -4.20 -7.10
CA ARG A 34 -1.05 -5.55 -7.00
C ARG A 34 0.36 -5.51 -6.42
N ALA A 35 1.17 -4.52 -6.78
CA ALA A 35 2.52 -4.37 -6.24
C ALA A 35 2.46 -4.06 -4.74
N VAL A 36 1.62 -3.09 -4.35
CA VAL A 36 1.37 -2.72 -2.96
C VAL A 36 0.88 -3.91 -2.14
N LYS A 37 -0.14 -4.64 -2.61
CA LYS A 37 -0.68 -5.82 -1.92
C LYS A 37 0.40 -6.89 -1.70
N ARG A 38 1.25 -7.15 -2.70
CA ARG A 38 2.36 -8.12 -2.58
C ARG A 38 3.39 -7.68 -1.53
N THR A 39 3.79 -6.41 -1.56
CA THR A 39 4.74 -5.88 -0.58
C THR A 39 4.16 -5.95 0.83
N VAL A 40 2.91 -5.57 1.01
CA VAL A 40 2.29 -5.51 2.34
C VAL A 40 1.94 -6.90 2.85
N GLY A 41 1.52 -7.82 1.98
CA GLY A 41 1.31 -9.22 2.31
C GLY A 41 2.55 -9.93 2.86
N SER A 42 3.76 -9.40 2.59
CA SER A 42 5.00 -9.90 3.17
C SER A 42 5.21 -9.50 4.64
N VAL A 43 4.52 -8.46 5.10
CA VAL A 43 4.64 -7.89 6.46
C VAL A 43 3.39 -8.18 7.29
N ILE A 44 2.22 -8.01 6.70
CA ILE A 44 0.91 -8.22 7.31
C ILE A 44 0.26 -9.44 6.62
N PRO A 45 -0.12 -10.49 7.37
CA PRO A 45 -0.83 -11.63 6.80
C PRO A 45 -2.06 -11.19 6.01
N GLU A 46 -2.21 -11.68 4.78
CA GLU A 46 -3.27 -11.22 3.86
C GLU A 46 -4.68 -11.36 4.44
N HIS A 47 -4.93 -12.39 5.26
CA HIS A 47 -6.23 -12.63 5.91
C HIS A 47 -6.60 -11.57 6.96
N LEU A 48 -5.64 -10.73 7.38
CA LEU A 48 -5.89 -9.59 8.26
C LEU A 48 -6.14 -8.30 7.49
N ILE A 49 -5.91 -8.26 6.17
CA ILE A 49 -6.09 -7.07 5.36
C ILE A 49 -7.50 -7.10 4.76
N ARG A 50 -8.36 -6.16 5.16
CA ARG A 50 -9.73 -6.06 4.63
C ARG A 50 -9.75 -5.28 3.32
N ASP A 51 -9.16 -4.09 3.33
CA ASP A 51 -9.14 -3.17 2.19
C ASP A 51 -7.76 -2.54 2.04
N VAL A 52 -7.42 -2.24 0.79
CA VAL A 52 -6.20 -1.52 0.42
C VAL A 52 -6.58 -0.41 -0.54
N MET A 53 -6.22 0.81 -0.18
CA MET A 53 -6.40 1.99 -1.02
C MET A 53 -5.04 2.58 -1.35
N VAL A 54 -4.87 3.02 -2.59
CA VAL A 54 -3.64 3.67 -3.05
C VAL A 54 -4.00 4.99 -3.71
N GLY A 55 -3.41 6.06 -3.21
CA GLY A 55 -3.47 7.40 -3.79
C GLY A 55 -2.09 7.79 -4.33
N ARG A 56 -2.08 8.58 -5.40
CA ARG A 56 -0.84 9.15 -5.95
C ARG A 56 -1.05 10.63 -6.24
N SER A 57 -0.12 11.46 -5.79
CA SER A 57 -0.10 12.90 -6.04
C SER A 57 1.33 13.35 -6.31
N GLY A 58 1.66 13.59 -7.57
CA GLY A 58 3.03 13.94 -7.98
C GLY A 58 4.03 12.85 -7.59
N ASN A 59 5.00 13.20 -6.75
CA ASN A 59 6.02 12.30 -6.20
C ASN A 59 5.63 11.68 -4.85
N VAL A 60 4.37 11.82 -4.43
CA VAL A 60 3.85 11.23 -3.20
C VAL A 60 2.96 10.03 -3.53
N LEU A 61 3.25 8.90 -2.88
CA LEU A 61 2.41 7.72 -2.86
C LEU A 61 1.80 7.58 -1.46
N GLU A 62 0.48 7.54 -1.41
CA GLU A 62 -0.27 7.31 -0.18
C GLU A 62 -0.87 5.92 -0.25
N VAL A 63 -0.70 5.15 0.82
CA VAL A 63 -1.26 3.82 0.91
C VAL A 63 -1.98 3.66 2.24
N ALA A 64 -3.24 3.26 2.18
CA ALA A 64 -4.03 2.96 3.36
C ALA A 64 -4.43 1.47 3.37
N PHE A 65 -4.28 0.84 4.54
CA PHE A 65 -4.72 -0.53 4.79
C PHE A 65 -5.66 -0.54 5.97
N SER A 66 -6.78 -1.24 5.85
CA SER A 66 -7.63 -1.53 6.99
C SER A 66 -7.43 -2.97 7.45
N LEU A 67 -7.28 -3.14 8.76
CA LEU A 67 -7.19 -4.43 9.46
C LEU A 67 -8.52 -4.75 10.16
#